data_AF-A0A0D0A2R7-F1
#
_entry.id   AF-A0A0D0A2R7-F1
#
_cell.length_a   1.000
_cell.length_b   1.000
_cell.length_c   1.000
_cell.angle_alpha   90.00
_cell.angle_beta   90.00
_cell.angle_gamma   90.00
#
_symmetry.space_group_name_H-M   'P 1'
#
loop_
_entity.id
_entity.type
_entity.pdbx_description
1 polymer ?
#
loop_
_entity_poly.entity_id
_entity_poly.type
_entity_poly.pdbx_seq_one_letter_code
_entity_poly.pdbx_strand_id
1 'polypeptide(L)' 'GEECLQQHYEGFTFDIPHPEARGPFYIVTRGRRVGIFNTWTRTSPHVLGVSCASYTHARSWSDGVLRMLDAIKLEEA' A
#
# COMPACT_ATOMS: atom_id res chain seq x y z
N GLY A 1 9.79 16.33 1.60
CA GLY A 1 8.51 15.62 1.39
C GLY A 1 8.85 14.16 1.30
N GLU A 2 8.18 13.29 2.04
CA GLU A 2 8.53 11.86 2.06
C GLU A 2 8.20 11.21 0.71
N GLU A 3 9.26 10.80 0.01
CA GLU A 3 9.23 10.19 -1.31
C GLU A 3 8.69 8.76 -1.20
N CYS A 4 7.61 8.46 -1.93
CA CYS A 4 7.20 7.09 -2.19
C CYS A 4 7.82 6.66 -3.51
N LEU A 5 8.42 5.47 -3.51
CA LEU A 5 8.98 4.87 -4.72
C LEU A 5 7.94 3.93 -5.30
N GLN A 6 7.77 4.01 -6.62
CA GLN A 6 6.92 3.08 -7.35
C GLN A 6 7.69 1.78 -7.58
N GLN A 7 7.15 0.68 -7.06
CA GLN A 7 7.70 -0.65 -7.21
C GLN A 7 6.85 -1.45 -8.21
N HIS A 8 7.53 -2.27 -9.02
CA HIS A 8 6.89 -3.22 -9.92
C HIS A 8 7.20 -4.66 -9.47
N TYR A 9 6.18 -5.52 -9.47
CA TYR A 9 6.27 -6.93 -9.10
C TYR A 9 5.16 -7.74 -9.80
N GLU A 10 5.53 -8.80 -10.53
CA GLU A 10 4.59 -9.67 -11.26
C GLU A 10 3.57 -8.91 -12.15
N GLY A 11 4.05 -7.89 -12.88
CA GLY A 11 3.17 -7.07 -13.74
C GLY A 11 2.37 -6.00 -12.99
N PHE A 12 2.35 -6.06 -11.66
CA PHE A 12 1.63 -5.13 -10.80
C PHE A 12 2.52 -4.00 -10.30
N THR A 13 1.98 -2.78 -10.27
CA THR A 13 2.70 -1.57 -9.87
C THR A 13 2.06 -0.94 -8.63
N PHE A 14 2.86 -0.68 -7.60
CA PHE A 14 2.38 -0.13 -6.33
C PHE A 14 3.41 0.80 -5.67
N ASP A 15 2.93 1.73 -4.84
CA ASP A 15 3.79 2.65 -4.10
C ASP A 15 4.32 2.01 -2.80
N ILE A 16 5.59 2.26 -2.47
CA ILE A 16 6.21 1.86 -1.21
C ILE A 16 6.84 3.09 -0.55
N PRO A 17 6.64 3.32 0.76
CA PRO A 17 7.29 4.42 1.47
C PRO A 17 8.77 4.07 1.72
N HIS A 18 9.58 5.07 2.06
CA HIS A 18 10.99 4.84 2.40
C HIS A 18 11.13 3.74 3.47
N PRO A 19 12.14 2.85 3.41
CA PRO A 19 12.32 1.78 4.41
C PRO A 19 12.52 2.31 5.84
N GLU A 20 13.03 3.53 5.98
CA GLU A 20 13.18 4.22 7.27
C GLU A 20 11.95 5.03 7.70
N ALA A 21 10.87 4.99 6.90
CA ALA A 21 9.62 5.65 7.26
C ALA A 21 9.08 5.08 8.58
N ARG A 22 8.47 5.95 9.39
CA ARG A 22 7.82 5.53 10.64
C ARG A 22 6.33 5.39 10.40
N GLY A 23 5.75 4.34 10.97
CA GLY A 23 4.31 4.09 10.89
C GLY A 23 3.48 5.13 11.67
N PRO A 24 2.14 5.03 11.62
CA PRO A 24 1.35 3.86 11.19
C PRO A 24 1.41 3.56 9.68
N PHE A 25 1.46 2.27 9.30
CA PHE A 25 1.47 1.85 7.90
C PHE A 25 0.10 1.36 7.44
N TYR A 26 -0.34 1.86 6.30
CA TYR A 26 -1.60 1.52 5.65
C TYR A 26 -1.32 0.91 4.29
N ILE A 27 -1.81 -0.29 4.06
CA ILE A 27 -1.69 -1.02 2.80
C ILE A 27 -3.01 -0.86 2.08
N VAL A 28 -3.01 -0.19 0.94
CA VAL A 28 -4.16 -0.10 0.03
C VAL A 28 -3.93 -1.12 -1.05
N THR A 29 -4.70 -2.20 -1.07
CA THR A 29 -4.65 -3.22 -2.13
C THR A 29 -5.62 -2.89 -3.26
N ARG A 30 -6.71 -2.17 -2.96
CA ARG A 30 -7.67 -1.69 -3.95
C ARG A 30 -8.09 -0.26 -3.65
N GLY A 31 -8.01 0.61 -4.65
CA GLY A 31 -8.31 2.02 -4.49
C GLY A 31 -7.91 2.83 -5.72
N ARG A 32 -7.92 4.16 -5.59
CA ARG A 32 -7.44 5.05 -6.67
C ARG A 32 -5.93 4.93 -6.90
N ARG A 33 -5.18 4.53 -5.86
CA ARG A 33 -3.75 4.27 -5.91
C ARG A 33 -3.43 3.12 -4.96
N VAL A 34 -2.74 2.11 -5.46
CA VAL A 34 -2.37 0.90 -4.71
C VAL A 34 -0.95 1.08 -4.16
N GLY A 35 -0.73 0.71 -2.91
CA GLY A 35 0.54 0.98 -2.26
C GLY A 35 0.48 0.94 -0.74
N ILE A 36 1.63 1.14 -0.14
CA ILE A 36 1.83 1.27 1.30
C ILE A 36 2.06 2.75 1.60
N PHE A 37 1.37 3.28 2.60
CA PHE A 37 1.43 4.68 3.00
C PHE A 37 1.65 4.76 4.51
N ASN A 38 2.41 5.74 4.97
CA ASN A 38 2.77 5.88 6.38
C ASN A 38 1.91 6.90 7.17
N THR A 39 0.86 7.42 6.55
CA THR A 39 -0.06 8.39 7.17
C THR A 39 -1.46 8.26 6.58
N TRP A 40 -2.48 8.37 7.43
CA TRP A 40 -3.87 8.34 6.99
C TRP A 40 -4.22 9.47 6.01
N THR A 41 -3.63 10.65 6.20
CA THR A 41 -3.84 11.80 5.29
C THR A 41 -3.49 11.45 3.84
N ARG A 42 -2.46 10.62 3.62
CA ARG A 42 -2.07 10.14 2.29
C ARG A 42 -2.94 8.96 1.82
N THR A 43 -3.36 8.09 2.73
CA THR A 43 -4.20 6.92 2.42
C THR A 43 -5.63 7.28 2.07
N SER A 44 -6.25 8.16 2.86
CA SER A 44 -7.68 8.49 2.78
C SER A 44 -8.19 8.87 1.39
N PRO A 45 -7.51 9.70 0.57
CA PRO A 45 -7.99 10.02 -0.79
C PRO A 45 -8.00 8.83 -1.75
N HIS A 46 -7.32 7.72 -1.41
CA HIS A 46 -7.24 6.53 -2.24
C HIS A 46 -8.31 5.49 -1.91
N VAL A 47 -8.93 5.59 -0.72
CA VAL A 47 -9.90 4.60 -0.21
C VAL A 47 -11.28 5.19 0.05
N LEU A 48 -11.35 6.44 0.53
CA LEU A 48 -12.63 7.08 0.83
C LEU A 48 -13.33 7.48 -0.46
N GLY A 49 -14.61 7.11 -0.58
CA GLY A 49 -15.42 7.41 -1.76
C GLY A 49 -15.07 6.57 -3.00
N VAL A 50 -14.17 5.59 -2.88
CA VAL A 50 -13.81 4.67 -3.97
C VAL A 50 -14.56 3.36 -3.79
N SER A 51 -15.40 3.01 -4.78
CA SER A 51 -16.21 1.78 -4.71
C SER A 51 -15.31 0.56 -4.62
N CYS A 52 -15.64 -0.33 -3.68
CA CYS A 52 -14.90 -1.56 -3.40
C CYS A 52 -13.42 -1.33 -3.04
N ALA A 53 -13.04 -0.14 -2.54
CA ALA A 53 -11.70 0.05 -2.01
C ALA A 53 -11.44 -0.88 -0.82
N SER A 54 -10.20 -1.34 -0.72
CA SER A 54 -9.75 -2.25 0.33
C SER A 54 -8.41 -1.77 0.86
N TYR A 55 -8.32 -1.63 2.17
CA TYR A 55 -7.09 -1.29 2.86
C TYR A 55 -6.98 -2.03 4.18
N THR A 56 -5.74 -2.23 4.63
CA THR A 56 -5.41 -2.86 5.92
C THR A 56 -4.22 -2.18 6.58
N HIS A 57 -3.96 -2.51 7.84
CA HIS A 57 -2.87 -1.94 8.62
C HIS A 57 -1.69 -2.90 8.70
N ALA A 58 -0.48 -2.36 8.66
CA ALA A 58 0.76 -3.09 8.92
C ALA A 58 1.43 -2.60 10.20
N ARG A 59 2.14 -3.50 10.87
CA ARG A 59 2.90 -3.16 12.09
C ARG A 59 4.25 -2.52 11.78
N SER A 60 4.82 -2.87 10.63
CA SER A 60 6.14 -2.43 10.19
C SER A 60 6.18 -2.33 8.66
N TRP A 61 7.15 -1.60 8.14
CA TRP A 61 7.40 -1.48 6.70
C TRP A 61 7.49 -2.87 6.04
N SER A 62 8.30 -3.78 6.59
CA SER A 62 8.52 -5.12 6.04
C SER A 62 7.26 -5.98 6.04
N ASP A 63 6.45 -5.91 7.10
CA ASP A 63 5.15 -6.60 7.19
C ASP A 63 4.16 -6.03 6.15
N GLY A 64 4.19 -4.72 5.92
CA GLY A 64 3.43 -4.08 4.86
C GLY A 64 3.79 -4.57 3.47
N VAL A 65 5.08 -4.64 3.17
CA VAL A 65 5.58 -5.14 1.88
C VAL A 65 5.20 -6.60 1.68
N LEU A 66 5.42 -7.46 2.68
CA LEU A 66 5.08 -8.88 2.59
C LEU A 66 3.59 -9.09 2.27
N ARG A 67 2.70 -8.38 2.98
CA ARG A 67 1.25 -8.45 2.75
C ARG A 67 0.82 -7.92 1.39
N MET A 68 1.50 -6.90 0.87
CA MET A 68 1.22 -6.42 -0.49
C MET A 68 1.58 -7.48 -1.54
N LEU A 69 2.75 -8.10 -1.40
CA LEU A 69 3.18 -9.16 -2.31
C LEU A 69 2.26 -10.38 -2.24
N ASP A 70 1.81 -10.75 -1.04
CA ASP A 70 0.83 -11.83 -0.84
C ASP A 70 -0.52 -11.49 -1.51
N ALA A 71 -0.99 -10.25 -1.37
CA ALA A 71 -2.22 -9.78 -2.02
C ALA A 71 -2.13 -9.83 -3.55
N ILE A 72 -0.99 -9.46 -4.14
CA ILE A 72 -0.78 -9.53 -5.60
C ILE A 72 -0.87 -10.99 -6.08
N LYS A 73 -0.22 -11.92 -5.37
CA LYS A 73 -0.23 -13.35 -5.71
C LYS A 73 -1.62 -13.99 -5.59
N LEU A 74 -2.41 -13.56 -4.62
CA LEU A 74 -3.76 -14.08 -4.39
C LEU A 74 -4.78 -13.54 -5.40
N GLU A 75 -4.54 -12.38 -6.01
CA GLU A 75 -5.45 -11.80 -7.02
C GLU A 75 -5.36 -12.52 -8.39
N GLU A 76 -4.36 -13.40 -8.59
CA GLU A 76 -4.22 -14.24 -9.78
C GLU A 76 -4.89 -15.64 -9.68
N ALA A 77 -5.54 -15.96 -8.54
CA ALA A 77 -6.12 -17.29 -8.27
C ALA A 77 -7.64 -17.39 -8.50
#